data_AF-A0AFK3-F1
#
_entry.id   AF-A0AFK3-F1
#
_cell.length_a   1.000
_cell.length_b   1.000
_cell.length_c   1.000
_cell.angle_alpha   90.00
_cell.angle_beta   90.00
_cell.angle_gamma   90.00
#
_symmetry.space_group_name_H-M   'P 1'
#
loop_
_entity.id
_entity.type
_entity.pdbx_description
1 polymer ?
#
loop_
_entity_poly.entity_id
_entity_poly.type
_entity_poly.pdbx_seq_one_letter_code
_entity_poly.pdbx_strand_id
1 'polypeptide(L)'
;MNRQAEFILIIVGASFSILTFFGATLYTLVFGINAMLMLDMPTTYGGGGEAIILWIFTFFSIIAVLFTLASAIFGFIGAFKIKNNGPKTKLFGVCFIVLGGLQVFTIHGILFLIAGILTVTKKEYQTNLKEGEGIKWD
;
A
#
# COMPACT_ATOMS: atom_id res chain seq x y z
N MET A 1 -5.38 -24.45 5.45
CA MET A 1 -4.16 -23.81 5.99
C MET A 1 -4.50 -22.40 6.49
N ASN A 2 -4.23 -22.05 7.75
CA ASN A 2 -4.69 -20.78 8.34
C ASN A 2 -3.80 -19.60 7.90
N ARG A 3 -4.33 -18.68 7.07
CA ARG A 3 -3.68 -17.43 6.63
C ARG A 3 -4.18 -16.19 7.39
N GLN A 4 -4.75 -16.37 8.59
CA GLN A 4 -5.28 -15.26 9.41
C GLN A 4 -4.24 -14.17 9.71
N ALA A 5 -2.98 -14.53 10.00
CA ALA A 5 -1.94 -13.54 10.30
C ALA A 5 -1.62 -12.64 9.09
N GLU A 6 -1.47 -13.22 7.89
CA GLU A 6 -1.29 -12.48 6.63
C GLU A 6 -2.48 -11.55 6.37
N PHE A 7 -3.69 -12.07 6.53
CA PHE A 7 -4.93 -11.31 6.35
C PHE A 7 -5.03 -10.10 7.29
N ILE A 8 -4.77 -10.30 8.58
CA ILE A 8 -4.85 -9.23 9.59
C ILE A 8 -3.80 -8.17 9.30
N LEU A 9 -2.55 -8.56 9.01
CA LEU A 9 -1.48 -7.60 8.70
C LEU A 9 -1.79 -6.74 7.47
N ILE A 10 -2.38 -7.32 6.42
CA ILE A 10 -2.76 -6.58 5.22
C ILE A 10 -3.94 -5.66 5.49
N ILE A 11 -4.96 -6.11 6.23
CA ILE A 11 -6.10 -5.24 6.58
C ILE A 11 -5.65 -4.06 7.44
N VAL A 12 -4.80 -4.32 8.44
CA VAL A 12 -4.27 -3.25 9.30
C VAL A 12 -3.42 -2.28 8.47
N GLY A 13 -2.53 -2.78 7.61
CA GLY A 13 -1.77 -1.95 6.67
C GLY A 13 -2.67 -1.11 5.74
N ALA A 14 -3.72 -1.71 5.18
CA ALA A 14 -4.68 -1.03 4.30
C ALA A 14 -5.47 0.05 5.05
N SER A 15 -5.85 -0.22 6.30
CA SER A 15 -6.57 0.72 7.16
C SER A 15 -5.71 1.93 7.50
N PHE A 16 -4.43 1.71 7.84
CA PHE A 16 -3.48 2.81 8.02
C PHE A 16 -3.27 3.59 6.72
N SER A 17 -3.19 2.92 5.57
CA SER A 17 -3.08 3.59 4.26
C SER A 17 -4.27 4.50 3.96
N ILE A 18 -5.50 4.12 4.35
CA ILE A 18 -6.68 5.00 4.26
C ILE A 18 -6.53 6.22 5.18
N LEU A 19 -6.05 6.02 6.41
CA LEU A 19 -5.88 7.13 7.34
C LEU A 19 -4.81 8.12 6.83
N THR A 20 -3.71 7.61 6.28
CA THR A 20 -2.69 8.42 5.61
C THR A 20 -3.24 9.10 4.36
N PHE A 21 -4.11 8.45 3.59
CA PHE A 21 -4.81 9.06 2.46
C PHE A 21 -5.65 10.27 2.87
N PHE A 22 -6.41 10.17 3.97
CA PHE A 22 -7.16 11.33 4.49
C PHE A 22 -6.24 12.48 4.87
N GLY A 23 -5.15 12.19 5.59
CA GLY A 23 -4.15 13.20 5.96
C GLY A 23 -3.50 13.87 4.74
N ALA A 24 -3.07 13.06 3.77
CA ALA A 24 -2.47 13.55 2.53
C ALA A 24 -3.49 14.36 1.69
N THR A 25 -4.76 13.97 1.68
CA THR A 25 -5.82 14.69 0.95
C THR A 25 -6.09 16.05 1.58
N LEU A 26 -6.18 16.13 2.91
CA LEU A 26 -6.33 17.41 3.62
C LEU A 26 -5.12 18.32 3.39
N TYR A 27 -3.91 17.76 3.49
CA TYR A 27 -2.69 18.50 3.21
C TYR A 27 -2.65 19.01 1.75
N THR A 28 -3.02 18.16 0.79
CA THR A 28 -3.12 18.55 -0.64
C THR A 28 -4.16 19.63 -0.87
N LEU A 29 -5.31 19.58 -0.21
CA LEU A 29 -6.35 20.60 -0.32
C LEU A 29 -5.85 21.95 0.20
N VAL A 30 -5.25 21.96 1.39
CA VAL A 30 -4.74 23.19 2.00
C VAL A 30 -3.62 23.78 1.14
N PHE A 31 -2.60 23.01 0.79
CA PHE A 31 -1.49 23.50 -0.02
C PHE A 31 -1.90 23.82 -1.46
N GLY A 32 -2.79 23.03 -2.06
CA GLY A 32 -3.30 23.25 -3.41
C GLY A 32 -4.14 24.53 -3.53
N ILE A 33 -5.00 24.82 -2.54
CA ILE A 33 -5.74 26.10 -2.50
C ILE A 33 -4.76 27.27 -2.38
N ASN A 34 -3.75 27.17 -1.51
CA ASN A 34 -2.72 28.22 -1.37
C ASN A 34 -1.91 28.41 -2.67
N ALA A 35 -1.55 27.32 -3.37
CA ALA A 35 -0.86 27.37 -4.66
C ALA A 35 -1.67 28.09 -5.73
N MET A 36 -2.98 27.84 -5.77
CA MET A 36 -3.90 28.48 -6.72
C MET A 36 -4.08 29.97 -6.41
N LEU A 37 -4.20 30.35 -5.13
CA LEU A 37 -4.34 31.75 -4.73
C LEU A 37 -3.09 32.58 -5.04
N MET A 38 -1.89 31.98 -5.03
CA MET A 38 -0.64 32.68 -5.41
C MET A 38 -0.51 32.94 -6.91
N LEU A 39 -1.23 32.21 -7.78
CA LEU A 39 -1.24 32.49 -9.23
C LEU A 39 -2.01 33.78 -9.57
N ASP A 40 -3.01 34.13 -8.77
CA ASP A 40 -3.95 35.24 -9.03
C ASP A 40 -3.55 36.54 -8.31
N MET A 41 -2.50 36.51 -7.47
CA MET A 41 -1.98 37.70 -6.82
C MET A 41 -1.04 38.46 -7.76
N PRO A 42 -1.19 39.79 -7.91
CA PRO A 42 -0.26 40.59 -8.69
C PRO A 42 1.16 40.41 -8.14
N THR A 43 2.12 40.24 -9.04
CA THR A 43 3.54 39.88 -8.87
C THR A 43 4.37 40.83 -8.00
N THR A 44 3.74 41.72 -7.25
CA THR A 44 4.38 42.80 -6.48
C THR A 44 4.81 42.41 -5.06
N TYR A 45 4.43 41.24 -4.53
CA TYR A 45 4.73 40.90 -3.11
C TYR A 45 5.29 39.50 -2.81
N GLY A 46 5.48 38.63 -3.80
CA GLY A 46 6.06 37.29 -3.60
C GLY A 46 7.19 37.01 -4.57
N GLY A 47 8.40 36.76 -4.06
CA GLY A 47 9.52 36.35 -4.91
C GLY A 47 9.21 35.02 -5.61
N GLY A 48 9.41 34.93 -6.92
CA GLY A 48 9.02 33.77 -7.73
C GLY A 48 9.54 32.40 -7.24
N GLY A 49 10.58 32.38 -6.39
CA GLY A 49 11.07 31.16 -5.74
C GLY A 49 10.08 30.53 -4.75
N GLU A 50 9.30 31.32 -4.01
CA GLU A 50 8.35 30.80 -3.02
C GLU A 50 7.16 30.10 -3.68
N ALA A 51 6.65 30.68 -4.79
CA ALA A 51 5.59 30.08 -5.59
C ALA A 51 6.04 28.73 -6.18
N ILE A 52 7.25 28.65 -6.75
CA ILE A 52 7.79 27.41 -7.32
C ILE A 52 7.89 26.30 -6.26
N ILE A 53 8.38 26.63 -5.07
CA ILE A 53 8.49 25.68 -3.96
C ILE A 53 7.10 25.13 -3.58
N LEU A 54 6.11 26.01 -3.46
CA LEU A 54 4.75 25.63 -3.06
C LEU A 54 4.07 24.74 -4.12
N TRP A 55 4.33 24.98 -5.40
CA TRP A 55 3.89 24.12 -6.52
C TRP A 55 4.54 22.73 -6.49
N ILE A 56 5.84 22.65 -6.21
CA ILE A 56 6.55 21.38 -6.09
C ILE A 56 5.96 20.54 -4.95
N PHE A 57 5.75 21.13 -3.78
CA PHE A 57 5.13 20.44 -2.65
C PHE A 57 3.70 19.96 -2.95
N THR A 58 2.91 20.79 -3.63
CA THR A 58 1.55 20.43 -4.05
C THR A 58 1.56 19.25 -5.02
N PHE A 59 2.48 19.24 -5.98
CA PHE A 59 2.62 18.14 -6.94
C PHE A 59 2.96 16.80 -6.27
N PHE A 60 3.98 16.78 -5.40
CA PHE A 60 4.34 15.57 -4.66
C PHE A 60 3.23 15.09 -3.73
N SER A 61 2.47 16.02 -3.15
CA SER A 61 1.32 15.70 -2.31
C SER A 61 0.20 14.99 -3.11
N ILE A 62 -0.12 15.46 -4.32
CA ILE A 62 -1.11 14.81 -5.19
C ILE A 62 -0.67 13.37 -5.52
N ILE A 63 0.61 13.18 -5.85
CA ILE A 63 1.16 11.84 -6.10
C ILE A 63 1.01 10.96 -4.87
N ALA A 64 1.33 11.47 -3.68
CA ALA A 64 1.19 10.73 -2.42
C ALA A 64 -0.27 10.32 -2.16
N VAL A 65 -1.24 11.18 -2.46
CA VAL A 65 -2.69 10.87 -2.36
C VAL A 65 -3.07 9.72 -3.29
N LEU A 66 -2.69 9.79 -4.57
CA LEU A 66 -2.98 8.73 -5.53
C LEU A 66 -2.35 7.39 -5.11
N PHE A 67 -1.11 7.46 -4.60
CA PHE A 67 -0.35 6.28 -4.23
C PHE A 67 -0.88 5.62 -2.94
N THR A 68 -1.27 6.41 -1.94
CA THR A 68 -1.90 5.90 -0.70
C THR A 68 -3.29 5.33 -0.95
N LEU A 69 -4.06 5.91 -1.87
CA LEU A 69 -5.35 5.38 -2.30
C LEU A 69 -5.19 4.02 -3.02
N ALA A 70 -4.28 3.95 -4.00
CA ALA A 70 -4.00 2.71 -4.71
C ALA A 70 -3.54 1.62 -3.74
N SER A 71 -2.62 1.94 -2.83
CA SER A 71 -2.11 1.02 -1.81
C SER A 71 -3.23 0.49 -0.89
N ALA A 72 -4.16 1.36 -0.47
CA ALA A 72 -5.32 0.95 0.30
C ALA A 72 -6.22 -0.04 -0.48
N ILE A 73 -6.58 0.30 -1.72
CA ILE A 73 -7.44 -0.55 -2.56
C ILE A 73 -6.81 -1.92 -2.79
N PHE A 74 -5.53 -1.97 -3.17
CA PHE A 74 -4.80 -3.22 -3.35
C PHE A 74 -4.65 -4.00 -2.04
N GLY A 75 -4.46 -3.30 -0.92
CA GLY A 75 -4.49 -3.85 0.43
C GLY A 75 -5.78 -4.60 0.73
N PHE A 76 -6.94 -3.95 0.60
CA PHE A 76 -8.23 -4.61 0.85
C PHE A 76 -8.47 -5.79 -0.09
N ILE A 77 -8.27 -5.61 -1.41
CA ILE A 77 -8.50 -6.67 -2.39
C ILE A 77 -7.58 -7.88 -2.13
N GLY A 78 -6.30 -7.63 -1.89
CA GLY A 78 -5.33 -8.69 -1.66
C GLY A 78 -5.55 -9.40 -0.32
N ALA A 79 -5.99 -8.70 0.73
CA ALA A 79 -6.36 -9.32 2.00
C ALA A 79 -7.45 -10.39 1.80
N PHE A 80 -8.57 -10.04 1.15
CA PHE A 80 -9.66 -10.99 0.92
C PHE A 80 -9.24 -12.17 0.01
N LYS A 81 -8.39 -11.92 -0.99
CA LYS A 81 -7.87 -13.01 -1.85
C LYS A 81 -6.90 -13.95 -1.12
N ILE A 82 -6.09 -13.43 -0.20
CA ILE A 82 -5.17 -14.24 0.61
C ILE A 82 -5.95 -15.05 1.66
N LYS A 83 -6.99 -14.48 2.28
CA LYS A 83 -7.87 -15.20 3.21
C LYS A 83 -8.53 -16.42 2.56
N ASN A 84 -9.04 -16.27 1.34
CA ASN A 84 -9.74 -17.34 0.63
C ASN A 84 -8.80 -18.32 -0.10
N ASN A 85 -7.48 -18.17 0.08
CA ASN A 85 -6.47 -19.05 -0.51
C ASN A 85 -6.66 -19.24 -2.03
N GLY A 86 -7.06 -18.17 -2.73
CA GLY A 86 -7.44 -18.24 -4.14
C GLY A 86 -6.25 -18.50 -5.07
N PRO A 87 -6.52 -18.88 -6.34
CA PRO A 87 -5.47 -18.96 -7.35
C PRO A 87 -4.74 -17.61 -7.43
N LYS A 88 -3.40 -17.65 -7.50
CA LYS A 88 -2.49 -16.50 -7.54
C LYS A 88 -2.20 -15.78 -6.20
N THR A 89 -2.43 -16.40 -5.04
CA THR A 89 -2.02 -15.83 -3.72
C THR A 89 -0.54 -15.39 -3.68
N LYS A 90 0.38 -16.15 -4.29
CA LYS A 90 1.80 -15.79 -4.39
C LYS A 90 2.04 -14.50 -5.19
N LEU A 91 1.25 -14.24 -6.24
CA LEU A 91 1.33 -13.01 -7.02
C LEU A 91 0.98 -11.79 -6.15
N PHE A 92 -0.09 -11.91 -5.34
CA PHE A 92 -0.45 -10.86 -4.39
C PHE A 92 0.63 -10.65 -3.34
N GLY A 93 1.26 -11.72 -2.85
CA GLY A 93 2.42 -11.62 -1.95
C GLY A 93 3.58 -10.81 -2.56
N VAL A 94 3.93 -11.05 -3.83
CA VAL A 94 4.94 -10.24 -4.54
C VAL A 94 4.50 -8.80 -4.71
N CYS A 95 3.24 -8.54 -5.07
CA CYS A 95 2.70 -7.17 -5.14
C CYS A 95 2.83 -6.44 -3.80
N PHE A 96 2.59 -7.11 -2.67
CA PHE A 96 2.74 -6.52 -1.35
C PHE A 96 4.20 -6.25 -0.98
N ILE A 97 5.15 -7.07 -1.43
CA ILE A 97 6.58 -6.79 -1.27
C ILE A 97 6.98 -5.53 -2.07
N VAL A 98 6.51 -5.41 -3.31
CA VAL A 98 6.81 -4.24 -4.16
C VAL A 98 6.17 -2.96 -3.60
N LEU A 99 4.88 -3.01 -3.24
CA LEU A 99 4.17 -1.88 -2.65
C LEU A 99 4.76 -1.49 -1.29
N GLY A 100 5.07 -2.48 -0.45
CA GLY A 100 5.69 -2.26 0.86
C GLY A 100 7.12 -1.72 0.75
N GLY A 101 7.92 -2.21 -0.19
CA GLY A 101 9.28 -1.74 -0.45
C GLY A 101 9.31 -0.29 -0.94
N LEU A 102 8.37 0.08 -1.82
CA LEU A 102 8.24 1.46 -2.30
C LEU A 102 7.75 2.43 -1.19
N GLN A 103 7.10 1.90 -0.15
CA GLN A 103 6.57 2.66 0.99
C GLN A 103 7.28 2.32 2.31
N VAL A 104 8.50 1.79 2.28
CA VAL A 104 9.17 1.20 3.47
C VAL A 104 9.38 2.19 4.61
N PHE A 105 9.39 3.48 4.31
CA PHE A 105 9.48 4.58 5.28
C PHE A 105 8.18 4.82 6.08
N THR A 106 7.11 4.06 5.81
CA THR A 106 5.81 4.20 6.47
C THR A 106 5.42 2.92 7.22
N ILE A 107 4.65 3.07 8.30
CA ILE A 107 4.17 1.93 9.12
C ILE A 107 3.33 0.96 8.26
N HIS A 108 2.45 1.48 7.39
CA HIS A 108 1.65 0.64 6.49
C HIS A 108 2.51 -0.08 5.43
N GLY A 109 3.56 0.57 4.91
CA GLY A 109 4.49 -0.07 3.98
C GLY A 109 5.24 -1.25 4.60
N ILE A 110 5.71 -1.10 5.84
CA ILE A 110 6.36 -2.19 6.59
C ILE A 110 5.38 -3.36 6.83
N LEU A 111 4.14 -3.06 7.20
CA LEU A 111 3.08 -4.07 7.38
C LEU A 111 2.81 -4.85 6.09
N PHE A 112 2.75 -4.17 4.93
CA PHE A 112 2.61 -4.83 3.64
C PHE A 112 3.82 -5.68 3.28
N LEU A 113 5.03 -5.21 3.59
CA LEU A 113 6.27 -5.94 3.31
C LEU A 113 6.33 -7.25 4.12
N ILE A 114 6.04 -7.19 5.43
CA ILE A 114 5.99 -8.37 6.29
C ILE A 114 4.92 -9.34 5.81
N ALA A 115 3.71 -8.85 5.52
CA ALA A 115 2.63 -9.71 5.03
C ALA A 115 2.95 -10.33 3.67
N GLY A 116 3.60 -9.59 2.77
CA GLY A 116 4.05 -10.08 1.47
C GLY A 116 5.09 -11.20 1.60
N ILE A 117 6.12 -11.02 2.43
CA ILE A 117 7.12 -12.06 2.71
C ILE A 117 6.44 -13.30 3.29
N LEU A 118 5.56 -13.14 4.28
CA LEU A 118 4.82 -14.28 4.85
C LEU A 118 3.96 -15.00 3.81
N THR A 119 3.32 -14.26 2.91
CA THR A 119 2.47 -14.83 1.85
C THR A 119 3.29 -15.62 0.81
N VAL A 120 4.52 -15.19 0.51
CA VAL A 120 5.41 -15.82 -0.49
C VAL A 120 6.20 -16.99 0.10
N THR A 121 6.71 -16.84 1.32
CA THR A 121 7.58 -17.84 1.98
C THR A 121 6.82 -19.02 2.55
N LYS A 122 5.52 -18.87 2.79
CA LYS A 122 4.68 -19.96 3.28
C LYS A 122 4.56 -21.02 2.20
N LYS A 123 5.27 -22.14 2.40
CA LYS A 123 5.13 -23.34 1.57
C LYS A 123 3.64 -23.69 1.50
N GLU A 124 3.11 -23.76 0.29
CA GLU A 124 1.87 -24.51 0.07
C GLU A 124 2.15 -25.89 0.63
N TYR A 125 1.47 -26.27 1.70
CA TYR A 125 1.39 -27.67 2.07
C TYR A 125 0.70 -28.33 0.88
N GLN A 126 1.50 -28.81 -0.06
CA GLN A 126 1.06 -29.64 -1.16
C GLN A 126 0.50 -30.88 -0.46
N THR A 127 -0.80 -30.89 -0.21
CA THR A 127 -1.56 -32.14 -0.12
C THR A 127 -1.52 -32.77 -1.52
N ASN A 128 -0.33 -33.21 -1.94
CA ASN A 128 -0.16 -34.34 -2.83
C ASN A 128 -0.18 -35.62 -1.99
N LEU A 129 -1.12 -35.73 -1.05
CA LEU A 129 -1.61 -37.05 -0.70
C LEU A 129 -2.63 -37.36 -1.78
N LYS A 130 -2.16 -37.97 -2.87
CA LYS A 130 -3.01 -38.87 -3.63
C LYS A 130 -3.59 -39.83 -2.58
N GLU A 131 -4.90 -39.76 -2.36
CA GLU A 131 -5.63 -40.82 -1.68
C GLU A 131 -5.31 -42.13 -2.42
N GLY A 132 -4.35 -42.92 -1.93
CA GLY A 132 -4.03 -44.20 -2.56
C GLY A 132 -2.64 -44.79 -2.32
N GLU A 133 -1.63 -44.04 -1.87
CA GLU A 133 -0.31 -44.64 -1.64
C GLU A 133 -0.01 -44.71 -0.14
N GLY A 134 -0.19 -45.92 0.39
CA GLY A 134 0.13 -46.27 1.77
C GLY A 134 1.55 -45.86 2.14
N ILE A 135 1.66 -45.34 3.35
CA ILE A 135 2.92 -44.95 3.98
C ILE A 135 3.78 -46.22 4.08
N LYS A 136 4.74 -46.40 3.18
CA LYS A 136 5.84 -47.34 3.41
C LYS A 136 6.84 -46.65 4.33
N TRP A 137 6.94 -47.19 5.54
CA TRP A 137 8.03 -46.93 6.47
C TRP A 137 9.19 -47.83 6.04
N ASP A 138 10.31 -47.22 5.67
CA ASP A 138 11.65 -47.83 5.77
C ASP A 138 12.37 -47.18 6.96
#